data_AF-A0A4Q4Y970-F1
#
_entry.id   AF-A0A4Q4Y970-F1
#
_cell.length_a   1.000
_cell.length_b   1.000
_cell.length_c   1.000
_cell.angle_alpha   90.00
_cell.angle_beta   90.00
_cell.angle_gamma   90.00
#
_symmetry.space_group_name_H-M   'P 1'
#
loop_
_entity.id
_entity.type
_entity.pdbx_description
1 polymer ?
#
loop_
_entity_poly.entity_id
_entity_poly.type
_entity_poly.pdbx_seq_one_letter_code
_entity_poly.pdbx_strand_id
1 'polypeptide(L)'
;MNQPESEVAAKCSNPRCETASSDQLPLCAGCKQARYCTKACQKEDWKDHKLFCKHVASNGANSASLDPMLYYQKIAPYDPKAKSLASDIGLALPGPNDEFPGFAMLMRRLVVTGRDTPENLSLLFGQNKAGQLDECHKDTRLEVLLRPPPGSPMYVMAKSMGYDENCPPWTPREPSATEAQKIKEIRDMQETIRRHMGSRGVSNITSGDMREILVSNFGNRWSQVMKVYQDAVNAMDQGVGL
;
A
#
# COMPACT_ATOMS: atom_id res chain seq x y z
N MET A 1 37.07 20.04 9.15
CA MET A 1 37.50 18.67 9.55
C MET A 1 36.51 17.71 8.93
N ASN A 2 36.86 17.09 7.81
CA ASN A 2 36.00 16.10 7.15
C ASN A 2 36.17 14.77 7.86
N GLN A 3 35.12 14.27 8.51
CA GLN A 3 35.08 12.89 8.98
C GLN A 3 34.89 11.96 7.77
N PRO A 4 35.58 10.81 7.69
CA PRO A 4 35.34 9.83 6.64
C PRO A 4 33.97 9.17 6.90
N GLU A 5 33.10 9.21 5.90
CA GLU A 5 31.87 8.41 5.88
C GLU A 5 32.27 6.93 6.08
N SER A 6 31.73 6.28 7.10
CA SER A 6 32.00 4.86 7.34
C SER A 6 31.48 4.05 6.16
N GLU A 7 32.39 3.48 5.34
CA GLU A 7 32.05 2.57 4.26
C GLU A 7 31.25 1.39 4.84
N VAL A 8 29.97 1.32 4.50
CA VAL A 8 29.11 0.19 4.89
C VAL A 8 29.60 -1.03 4.12
N ALA A 9 30.22 -1.98 4.81
CA ALA A 9 30.70 -3.24 4.24
C ALA A 9 29.60 -3.90 3.40
N ALA A 10 29.91 -4.27 2.15
CA ALA A 10 28.91 -4.82 1.24
C ALA A 10 28.48 -6.24 1.69
N LYS A 11 27.16 -6.46 1.78
CA LYS A 11 26.57 -7.76 2.12
C LYS A 11 26.30 -8.58 0.86
N CYS A 12 26.43 -9.91 0.98
CA CYS A 12 26.00 -10.85 -0.05
C CYS A 12 24.50 -10.71 -0.33
N SER A 13 24.11 -10.70 -1.61
CA SER A 13 22.71 -10.60 -2.04
C SER A 13 21.94 -11.91 -1.92
N ASN A 14 22.63 -13.05 -1.77
CA ASN A 14 21.97 -14.32 -1.49
C ASN A 14 21.40 -14.29 -0.05
N PRO A 15 20.07 -14.35 0.14
CA PRO A 15 19.46 -14.27 1.47
C PRO A 15 19.83 -15.47 2.37
N ARG A 16 20.35 -16.57 1.80
CA ARG A 16 20.78 -17.78 2.52
C ARG A 16 22.27 -17.78 2.88
N CYS A 17 22.99 -16.72 2.55
CA CYS A 17 24.42 -16.63 2.83
C CYS A 17 24.68 -16.15 4.27
N GLU A 18 25.39 -16.97 5.04
CA GLU A 18 25.78 -16.68 6.44
C GLU A 18 27.15 -15.99 6.57
N THR A 19 27.87 -15.82 5.45
CA THR A 19 29.22 -15.25 5.47
C THR A 19 29.20 -13.74 5.76
N ALA A 20 30.19 -13.26 6.51
CA ALA A 20 30.34 -11.85 6.87
C ALA A 20 30.52 -10.93 5.64
N SER A 21 30.08 -9.67 5.78
CA SER A 21 30.21 -8.61 4.78
C SER A 21 31.68 -8.34 4.41
N SER A 22 31.94 -7.98 3.16
CA SER A 22 33.28 -7.65 2.66
C SER A 22 33.22 -6.42 1.76
N ASP A 23 34.26 -5.59 1.79
CA ASP A 23 34.33 -4.35 1.02
C ASP A 23 34.38 -4.58 -0.50
N GLN A 24 34.72 -5.81 -0.95
CA GLN A 24 34.90 -6.13 -2.37
C GLN A 24 34.19 -7.41 -2.80
N LEU A 25 32.85 -7.39 -2.75
CA LEU A 25 32.05 -8.47 -3.34
C LEU A 25 31.87 -8.27 -4.86
N PRO A 26 32.15 -9.30 -5.70
CA PRO A 26 31.95 -9.23 -7.14
C PRO A 26 30.47 -9.02 -7.49
N LEU A 27 30.24 -8.20 -8.50
CA LEU A 27 28.91 -7.89 -9.02
C LEU A 27 28.42 -8.99 -9.97
N CYS A 28 27.11 -9.17 -10.01
CA CYS A 28 26.44 -9.94 -11.05
C CYS A 28 26.75 -9.35 -12.43
N ALA A 29 27.34 -10.13 -13.32
CA ALA A 29 27.74 -9.66 -14.66
C ALA A 29 26.57 -9.16 -15.53
N GLY A 30 25.34 -9.66 -15.27
CA GLY A 30 24.15 -9.29 -16.02
C GLY A 30 23.60 -7.92 -15.61
N CYS A 31 23.14 -7.79 -14.36
CA CYS A 31 22.48 -6.57 -13.89
C CYS A 31 23.45 -5.54 -13.30
N LYS A 32 24.65 -5.94 -12.89
CA LYS A 32 25.64 -5.11 -12.18
C LYS A 32 25.10 -4.45 -10.90
N GLN A 33 24.07 -5.03 -10.27
CA GLN A 33 23.47 -4.52 -9.03
C GLN A 33 23.65 -5.49 -7.85
N ALA A 34 23.33 -6.78 -8.03
CA ALA A 34 23.53 -7.78 -6.98
C ALA A 34 25.02 -8.13 -6.80
N ARG A 35 25.42 -8.41 -5.56
CA ARG A 35 26.80 -8.78 -5.16
C ARG A 35 26.81 -10.13 -4.49
N TYR A 36 27.81 -10.96 -4.76
CA TYR A 36 27.89 -12.31 -4.20
C TYR A 36 29.30 -12.64 -3.73
N CYS A 37 29.44 -13.31 -2.58
CA CYS A 37 30.74 -13.79 -2.09
C CYS A 37 31.36 -14.81 -3.05
N THR A 38 30.53 -15.66 -3.65
CA THR A 38 30.98 -16.74 -4.54
C THR A 38 29.99 -16.96 -5.69
N LYS A 39 30.46 -17.62 -6.75
CA LYS A 39 29.57 -18.14 -7.81
C LYS A 39 28.51 -19.12 -7.29
N ALA A 40 28.80 -19.82 -6.19
CA ALA A 40 27.83 -20.72 -5.56
C ALA A 40 26.64 -19.93 -4.98
N CYS A 41 26.90 -18.83 -4.26
CA CYS A 41 25.85 -17.94 -3.75
C CYS A 41 25.01 -17.34 -4.89
N GLN A 42 25.65 -16.93 -5.99
CA GLN A 42 24.92 -16.44 -7.16
C GLN A 42 24.01 -17.52 -7.78
N LYS A 43 24.51 -18.76 -7.90
CA LYS A 43 23.74 -19.87 -8.48
C LYS A 43 22.56 -20.26 -7.60
N GLU A 44 22.71 -20.21 -6.29
CA GLU A 44 21.65 -20.52 -5.32
C GLU A 44 20.54 -19.46 -5.32
N ASP A 45 20.91 -18.17 -5.39
CA ASP A 45 19.96 -17.05 -5.48
C ASP A 45 19.31 -16.93 -6.87
N TRP A 46 19.88 -17.56 -7.91
CA TRP A 46 19.45 -17.38 -9.30
C TRP A 46 17.96 -17.63 -9.54
N LYS A 47 17.36 -18.61 -8.86
CA LYS A 47 15.92 -18.90 -9.00
C LYS A 47 15.05 -17.69 -8.65
N ASP A 48 15.50 -16.85 -7.71
CA ASP A 48 14.77 -15.70 -7.22
C ASP A 48 15.27 -14.40 -7.92
N HIS A 49 16.59 -14.24 -8.09
CA HIS A 49 17.22 -13.09 -8.75
C HIS A 49 17.00 -12.97 -10.26
N LYS A 50 16.78 -14.09 -10.99
CA LYS A 50 16.75 -14.12 -12.46
C LYS A 50 15.80 -13.10 -13.09
N LEU A 51 14.61 -12.91 -12.51
CA LEU A 51 13.62 -11.97 -13.04
C LEU A 51 14.10 -10.52 -12.89
N PHE A 52 14.58 -10.14 -11.70
CA PHE A 52 15.19 -8.83 -11.49
C PHE A 52 16.42 -8.61 -12.38
N CYS A 53 17.28 -9.62 -12.54
CA CYS A 53 18.46 -9.50 -13.39
C CYS A 53 18.10 -9.15 -14.84
N LYS A 54 17.08 -9.83 -15.39
CA LYS A 54 16.54 -9.55 -16.72
C LYS A 54 15.80 -8.22 -16.81
N HIS A 55 15.11 -7.82 -15.75
CA HIS A 55 14.46 -6.52 -15.64
C HIS A 55 15.49 -5.40 -15.84
N VAL A 56 16.56 -5.39 -15.04
CA VAL A 56 17.62 -4.39 -15.14
C VAL A 56 18.34 -4.45 -16.48
N ALA A 57 18.74 -5.64 -16.94
CA ALA A 57 19.46 -5.80 -18.20
C ALA A 57 18.69 -5.34 -19.44
N SER A 58 17.35 -5.25 -19.35
CA SER A 58 16.47 -4.79 -20.42
C SER A 58 15.86 -3.41 -20.18
N ASN A 59 16.35 -2.67 -19.17
CA ASN A 59 15.76 -1.40 -18.74
C ASN A 59 14.24 -1.48 -18.52
N GLY A 60 13.79 -2.59 -17.91
CA GLY A 60 12.39 -2.82 -17.57
C GLY A 60 11.52 -3.44 -18.67
N ALA A 61 12.01 -3.59 -19.90
CA ALA A 61 11.21 -4.14 -20.99
C ALA A 61 10.69 -5.56 -20.69
N ASN A 62 11.53 -6.42 -20.09
CA ASN A 62 11.17 -7.80 -19.76
C ASN A 62 10.11 -7.93 -18.65
N SER A 63 9.87 -6.87 -17.86
CA SER A 63 8.89 -6.90 -16.78
C SER A 63 7.67 -6.03 -17.03
N ALA A 64 7.58 -5.38 -18.20
CA ALA A 64 6.56 -4.38 -18.50
C ALA A 64 5.13 -4.95 -18.56
N SER A 65 5.01 -6.27 -18.60
CA SER A 65 3.76 -7.03 -18.62
C SER A 65 3.56 -7.91 -17.39
N LEU A 66 4.44 -7.84 -16.38
CA LEU A 66 4.23 -8.59 -15.15
C LEU A 66 3.00 -8.06 -14.43
N ASP A 67 2.24 -8.98 -13.86
CA ASP A 67 1.21 -8.66 -12.89
C ASP A 67 1.81 -7.91 -11.68
N PRO A 68 1.12 -6.92 -11.09
CA PRO A 68 1.61 -6.14 -9.96
C PRO A 68 2.04 -6.96 -8.73
N MET A 69 1.31 -8.03 -8.40
CA MET A 69 1.66 -8.92 -7.28
C MET A 69 2.98 -9.64 -7.58
N LEU A 70 3.11 -10.17 -8.80
CA LEU A 70 4.32 -10.86 -9.22
C LEU A 70 5.52 -9.90 -9.29
N TYR A 71 5.32 -8.66 -9.73
CA TYR A 71 6.35 -7.62 -9.72
C TYR A 71 6.81 -7.33 -8.28
N TYR A 72 5.85 -7.11 -7.36
CA TYR A 72 6.14 -6.87 -5.94
C TYR A 72 6.90 -8.02 -5.29
N GLN A 73 6.61 -9.28 -5.65
CA GLN A 73 7.28 -10.44 -5.07
C GLN A 73 8.65 -10.75 -5.69
N LYS A 74 8.86 -10.46 -6.99
CA LYS A 74 10.04 -10.93 -7.73
C LYS A 74 11.01 -9.84 -8.19
N ILE A 75 10.58 -8.58 -8.21
CA ILE A 75 11.40 -7.45 -8.66
C ILE A 75 11.71 -6.51 -7.49
N ALA A 76 10.68 -6.01 -6.80
CA ALA A 76 10.85 -5.04 -5.71
C ALA A 76 11.84 -5.49 -4.61
N PRO A 77 11.88 -6.77 -4.14
CA PRO A 77 12.80 -7.21 -3.10
C PRO A 77 14.27 -7.28 -3.57
N TYR A 78 14.54 -7.02 -4.85
CA TYR A 78 15.87 -7.01 -5.43
C TYR A 78 16.29 -5.63 -5.94
N ASP A 79 15.35 -4.71 -6.14
CA ASP A 79 15.63 -3.33 -6.57
C ASP A 79 16.09 -2.47 -5.38
N PRO A 80 17.31 -1.90 -5.40
CA PRO A 80 17.81 -1.03 -4.33
C PRO A 80 16.92 0.18 -4.05
N LYS A 81 16.28 0.76 -5.07
CA LYS A 81 15.38 1.91 -4.90
C LYS A 81 14.09 1.49 -4.22
N ALA A 82 13.53 0.35 -4.61
CA ALA A 82 12.35 -0.21 -3.94
C ALA A 82 12.65 -0.57 -2.48
N LYS A 83 13.83 -1.13 -2.18
CA LYS A 83 14.28 -1.38 -0.80
C LYS A 83 14.39 -0.12 0.03
N SER A 84 14.99 0.94 -0.54
CA SER A 84 15.09 2.23 0.14
C SER A 84 13.70 2.78 0.45
N LEU A 85 12.81 2.81 -0.55
CA LEU A 85 11.44 3.26 -0.37
C LEU A 85 10.69 2.44 0.69
N ALA A 86 10.80 1.11 0.62
CA ALA A 86 10.14 0.21 1.56
C ALA A 86 10.61 0.44 3.00
N SER A 87 11.93 0.61 3.19
CA SER A 87 12.51 1.00 4.48
C SER A 87 11.95 2.34 4.97
N ASP A 88 11.90 3.35 4.11
CA ASP A 88 11.44 4.70 4.45
C ASP A 88 9.96 4.73 4.87
N ILE A 89 9.14 3.84 4.30
CA ILE A 89 7.69 3.75 4.60
C ILE A 89 7.35 2.68 5.64
N GLY A 90 8.35 2.04 6.26
CA GLY A 90 8.15 0.98 7.25
C GLY A 90 7.47 -0.27 6.68
N LEU A 91 7.74 -0.58 5.41
CA LEU A 91 7.21 -1.74 4.71
C LEU A 91 8.27 -2.85 4.63
N ALA A 92 7.94 -4.03 5.15
CA ALA A 92 8.76 -5.22 4.96
C ALA A 92 8.54 -5.79 3.55
N LEU A 93 9.60 -5.85 2.74
CA LEU A 93 9.55 -6.53 1.45
C LEU A 93 9.59 -8.05 1.64
N PRO A 94 8.84 -8.82 0.82
CA PRO A 94 8.72 -10.26 0.99
C PRO A 94 10.04 -10.97 0.70
N GLY A 95 10.32 -11.99 1.50
CA GLY A 95 11.30 -13.02 1.20
C GLY A 95 10.80 -14.03 0.15
N PRO A 96 11.65 -14.98 -0.27
CA PRO A 96 11.31 -15.93 -1.34
C PRO A 96 10.08 -16.82 -1.10
N ASN A 97 9.69 -17.01 0.16
CA ASN A 97 8.61 -17.90 0.58
C ASN A 97 7.45 -17.17 1.27
N ASP A 98 7.49 -15.84 1.34
CA ASP A 98 6.50 -15.07 2.08
C ASP A 98 5.20 -14.97 1.27
N GLU A 99 4.08 -15.03 1.96
CA GLU A 99 2.76 -14.81 1.37
C GLU A 99 2.59 -13.34 0.97
N PHE A 100 1.75 -13.11 -0.05
CA PHE A 100 1.43 -11.76 -0.46
C PHE A 100 0.47 -11.12 0.56
N PRO A 101 0.82 -9.99 1.20
CA PRO A 101 0.01 -9.39 2.26
C PRO A 101 -1.27 -8.69 1.75
N GLY A 102 -1.47 -8.64 0.44
CA GLY A 102 -2.59 -7.95 -0.21
C GLY A 102 -2.29 -6.49 -0.52
N PHE A 103 -2.90 -5.97 -1.59
CA PHE A 103 -2.63 -4.60 -2.05
C PHE A 103 -3.08 -3.53 -1.06
N ALA A 104 -4.15 -3.75 -0.30
CA ALA A 104 -4.68 -2.77 0.64
C ALA A 104 -3.64 -2.36 1.69
N MET A 105 -2.92 -3.33 2.28
CA MET A 105 -1.86 -3.06 3.27
C MET A 105 -0.71 -2.26 2.64
N LEU A 106 -0.23 -2.71 1.47
CA LEU A 106 0.91 -2.08 0.78
C LEU A 106 0.58 -0.65 0.33
N MET A 107 -0.61 -0.47 -0.21
CA MET A 107 -1.13 0.83 -0.65
C MET A 107 -1.30 1.77 0.55
N ARG A 108 -1.81 1.26 1.68
CA ARG A 108 -1.97 2.06 2.89
C ARG A 108 -0.63 2.61 3.38
N ARG A 109 0.46 1.83 3.33
CA ARG A 109 1.79 2.33 3.72
C ARG A 109 2.25 3.51 2.88
N LEU A 110 2.08 3.42 1.57
CA LEU A 110 2.41 4.51 0.67
C LEU A 110 1.54 5.74 0.94
N VAL A 111 0.24 5.55 1.13
CA VAL A 111 -0.72 6.64 1.32
C VAL A 111 -0.51 7.35 2.66
N VAL A 112 -0.38 6.61 3.75
CA VAL A 112 -0.20 7.15 5.12
C VAL A 112 1.10 7.94 5.25
N THR A 113 2.14 7.55 4.53
CA THR A 113 3.44 8.25 4.52
C THR A 113 3.54 9.32 3.42
N GLY A 114 2.47 9.51 2.65
CA GLY A 114 2.44 10.44 1.53
C GLY A 114 3.41 10.11 0.38
N ARG A 115 3.88 8.87 0.29
CA ARG A 115 4.80 8.36 -0.72
C ARG A 115 4.10 7.66 -1.88
N ASP A 116 2.78 7.71 -1.97
CA ASP A 116 1.95 7.12 -3.03
C ASP A 116 1.97 7.93 -4.35
N THR A 117 3.16 8.23 -4.88
CA THR A 117 3.33 8.85 -6.21
C THR A 117 3.34 7.78 -7.32
N PRO A 118 3.04 8.13 -8.58
CA PRO A 118 3.12 7.19 -9.70
C PRO A 118 4.48 6.48 -9.82
N GLU A 119 5.57 7.20 -9.54
CA GLU A 119 6.94 6.68 -9.58
C GLU A 119 7.15 5.63 -8.49
N ASN A 120 6.74 5.92 -7.26
CA ASN A 120 6.87 4.99 -6.13
C ASN A 120 5.96 3.77 -6.27
N LEU A 121 4.74 3.98 -6.79
CA LEU A 121 3.85 2.88 -7.16
C LEU A 121 4.52 1.98 -8.21
N SER A 122 5.16 2.58 -9.22
CA SER A 122 5.87 1.82 -10.26
C SER A 122 7.09 1.07 -9.72
N LEU A 123 7.79 1.62 -8.71
CA LEU A 123 8.91 0.96 -8.06
C LEU A 123 8.50 -0.30 -7.28
N LEU A 124 7.31 -0.32 -6.68
CA LEU A 124 6.84 -1.47 -5.90
C LEU A 124 6.01 -2.46 -6.73
N PHE A 125 5.30 -1.98 -7.75
CA PHE A 125 4.28 -2.76 -8.45
C PHE A 125 4.48 -2.85 -9.97
N GLY A 126 5.50 -2.18 -10.52
CA GLY A 126 5.71 -2.12 -11.96
C GLY A 126 4.66 -1.28 -12.67
N GLN A 127 4.46 -1.52 -13.96
CA GLN A 127 3.56 -0.69 -14.78
C GLN A 127 2.09 -1.04 -14.51
N ASN A 128 1.33 -0.09 -13.97
CA ASN A 128 -0.11 -0.23 -13.73
C ASN A 128 -0.96 0.03 -15.01
N LYS A 129 -0.67 -0.67 -16.11
CA LYS A 129 -1.31 -0.44 -17.42
C LYS A 129 -2.80 -0.75 -17.44
N ALA A 130 -3.24 -1.73 -16.65
CA ALA A 130 -4.63 -2.15 -16.60
C ALA A 130 -5.44 -1.44 -15.50
N GLY A 131 -4.85 -0.46 -14.79
CA GLY A 131 -5.51 0.26 -13.70
C GLY A 131 -5.91 -0.63 -12.52
N GLN A 132 -5.34 -1.83 -12.40
CA GLN A 132 -5.67 -2.82 -11.36
C GLN A 132 -5.48 -2.26 -9.95
N LEU A 133 -4.57 -1.30 -9.79
CA LEU A 133 -4.30 -0.66 -8.49
C LEU A 133 -5.07 0.64 -8.30
N ASP A 134 -5.72 1.18 -9.33
CA ASP A 134 -6.31 2.53 -9.28
C ASP A 134 -7.47 2.61 -8.27
N GLU A 135 -8.34 1.61 -8.27
CA GLU A 135 -9.47 1.56 -7.34
C GLU A 135 -8.98 1.35 -5.91
N CYS A 136 -8.06 0.40 -5.70
CA CYS A 136 -7.44 0.17 -4.41
C CYS A 136 -6.74 1.44 -3.87
N HIS A 137 -6.01 2.16 -4.73
CA HIS A 137 -5.37 3.42 -4.39
C HIS A 137 -6.38 4.50 -4.03
N LYS A 138 -7.42 4.70 -4.84
CA LYS A 138 -8.48 5.69 -4.58
C LYS A 138 -9.21 5.41 -3.27
N ASP A 139 -9.59 4.16 -3.02
CA ASP A 139 -10.30 3.75 -1.81
C ASP A 139 -9.41 3.95 -0.58
N THR A 140 -8.14 3.54 -0.65
CA THR A 140 -7.17 3.73 0.44
C THR A 140 -6.94 5.22 0.72
N ARG A 141 -6.83 6.06 -0.32
CA ARG A 141 -6.68 7.52 -0.15
C ARG A 141 -7.90 8.12 0.55
N LEU A 142 -9.10 7.77 0.13
CA LEU A 142 -10.33 8.25 0.77
C LEU A 142 -10.40 7.82 2.23
N GLU A 143 -10.12 6.55 2.52
CA GLU A 143 -10.09 6.03 3.90
C GLU A 143 -9.11 6.80 4.79
N VAL A 144 -7.84 6.93 4.38
CA VAL A 144 -6.80 7.61 5.17
C VAL A 144 -7.17 9.08 5.40
N LEU A 145 -7.69 9.76 4.38
CA LEU A 145 -8.06 11.18 4.47
C LEU A 145 -9.33 11.41 5.29
N LEU A 146 -10.27 10.46 5.28
CA LEU A 146 -11.48 10.51 6.12
C LEU A 146 -11.16 10.37 7.61
N ARG A 147 -10.03 9.75 7.98
CA ARG A 147 -9.65 9.46 9.38
C ARG A 147 -10.83 8.88 10.19
N PRO A 148 -11.31 7.67 9.86
CA PRO A 148 -12.38 7.02 10.60
C PRO A 148 -12.02 6.92 12.10
N PRO A 149 -12.95 7.26 13.01
CA PRO A 149 -12.68 7.21 14.43
C PRO A 149 -12.64 5.76 14.96
N PRO A 150 -12.05 5.53 16.14
CA PRO A 150 -12.31 4.31 16.91
C PRO A 150 -13.81 4.04 17.03
N GLY A 151 -14.20 2.76 16.96
CA GLY A 151 -15.61 2.36 16.94
C GLY A 151 -16.26 2.34 15.55
N SER A 152 -15.58 2.85 14.52
CA SER A 152 -16.02 2.68 13.13
C SER A 152 -15.60 1.33 12.55
N PRO A 153 -16.43 0.68 11.70
CA PRO A 153 -16.04 -0.53 11.00
C PRO A 153 -14.71 -0.43 10.25
N MET A 154 -14.45 0.69 9.56
CA MET A 154 -13.19 0.90 8.83
C MET A 154 -11.98 0.94 9.76
N TYR A 155 -12.05 1.69 10.86
CA TYR A 155 -10.97 1.73 11.84
C TYR A 155 -10.70 0.35 12.42
N VAL A 156 -11.75 -0.36 12.84
CA VAL A 156 -11.63 -1.69 13.45
C VAL A 156 -11.01 -2.67 12.47
N MET A 157 -11.45 -2.69 11.21
CA MET A 157 -10.88 -3.55 10.18
C MET A 157 -9.39 -3.26 9.92
N ALA A 158 -9.02 -1.99 9.74
CA ALA A 158 -7.61 -1.62 9.53
C ALA A 158 -6.74 -2.04 10.73
N LYS A 159 -7.25 -1.87 11.95
CA LYS A 159 -6.56 -2.25 13.17
C LYS A 159 -6.47 -3.76 13.36
N SER A 160 -7.55 -4.51 13.12
CA SER A 160 -7.56 -5.98 13.25
C SER A 160 -6.64 -6.66 12.24
N MET A 161 -6.47 -6.06 11.07
CA MET A 161 -5.56 -6.53 10.03
C MET A 161 -4.11 -6.07 10.22
N GLY A 162 -3.80 -5.35 11.30
CA GLY A 162 -2.45 -4.84 11.57
C GLY A 162 -1.94 -3.83 10.53
N TYR A 163 -2.84 -3.18 9.77
CA TYR A 163 -2.46 -2.35 8.64
C TYR A 163 -1.63 -1.12 8.99
N ASP A 164 -1.62 -0.71 10.25
CA ASP A 164 -0.85 0.43 10.77
C ASP A 164 0.26 0.03 11.77
N GLU A 165 0.48 -1.27 12.01
CA GLU A 165 1.58 -1.72 12.88
C GLU A 165 2.93 -1.24 12.38
N ASN A 166 3.78 -0.72 13.28
CA ASN A 166 5.10 -0.17 12.95
C ASN A 166 5.07 0.93 11.85
N CYS A 167 3.95 1.66 11.71
CA CYS A 167 3.89 2.77 10.75
C CYS A 167 4.84 3.90 11.12
N PRO A 168 5.60 4.44 10.15
CA PRO A 168 6.18 5.76 10.29
C PRO A 168 5.10 6.82 10.57
N PRO A 169 5.49 8.04 10.96
CA PRO A 169 4.54 9.11 11.25
C PRO A 169 3.50 9.33 10.14
N TRP A 170 2.24 9.45 10.56
CA TRP A 170 1.09 9.64 9.67
C TRP A 170 1.17 11.02 8.99
N THR A 171 1.63 11.02 7.75
CA THR A 171 1.95 12.20 6.93
C THR A 171 1.38 12.07 5.50
N PRO A 172 0.07 11.78 5.35
CA PRO A 172 -0.52 11.66 4.03
C PRO A 172 -0.48 13.00 3.29
N ARG A 173 -0.35 12.92 1.98
CA ARG A 173 -0.45 14.11 1.11
C ARG A 173 -1.84 14.73 1.24
N GLU A 174 -1.90 16.05 1.11
CA GLU A 174 -3.15 16.79 1.02
C GLU A 174 -4.10 16.21 -0.06
N PRO A 175 -5.42 16.30 0.15
CA PRO A 175 -6.40 15.82 -0.82
C PRO A 175 -6.31 16.65 -2.11
N SER A 176 -6.42 15.97 -3.25
CA SER A 176 -6.74 16.65 -4.52
C SER A 176 -8.15 17.25 -4.48
N ALA A 177 -8.49 18.14 -5.41
CA ALA A 177 -9.83 18.72 -5.50
C ALA A 177 -10.94 17.65 -5.61
N THR A 178 -10.69 16.59 -6.39
CA THR A 178 -11.62 15.46 -6.53
C THR A 178 -11.79 14.69 -5.23
N GLU A 179 -10.70 14.46 -4.49
CA GLU A 179 -10.75 13.79 -3.19
C GLU A 179 -11.46 14.63 -2.14
N ALA A 180 -11.15 15.92 -2.08
CA ALA A 180 -11.82 16.86 -1.18
C ALA A 180 -13.33 16.89 -1.42
N GLN A 181 -13.75 16.89 -2.70
CA GLN A 181 -15.16 16.81 -3.08
C GLN A 181 -15.81 15.50 -2.62
N LYS A 182 -15.18 14.36 -2.84
CA LYS A 182 -15.70 13.05 -2.37
C LYS A 182 -15.77 12.97 -0.85
N ILE A 183 -14.75 13.45 -0.15
CA ILE A 183 -14.73 13.53 1.32
C ILE A 183 -15.91 14.38 1.78
N LYS A 184 -16.16 15.54 1.14
CA LYS A 184 -17.30 16.39 1.45
C LYS A 184 -18.63 15.64 1.27
N GLU A 185 -18.82 14.94 0.16
CA GLU A 185 -20.04 14.14 -0.09
C GLU A 185 -20.26 13.07 0.99
N ILE A 186 -19.20 12.40 1.41
CA ILE A 186 -19.26 11.40 2.49
C ILE A 186 -19.64 12.08 3.81
N ARG A 187 -19.05 13.23 4.16
CA ARG A 187 -19.40 13.97 5.38
C ARG A 187 -20.84 14.48 5.37
N ASP A 188 -21.32 14.98 4.24
CA ASP A 188 -22.71 15.43 4.07
C ASP A 188 -23.70 14.26 4.22
N MET A 189 -23.33 13.07 3.70
CA MET A 189 -24.09 11.84 3.90
C MET A 189 -24.09 11.39 5.37
N GLN A 190 -22.94 11.46 6.07
CA GLN A 190 -22.86 11.17 7.50
C GLN A 190 -23.80 12.08 8.31
N GLU A 191 -23.88 13.36 7.96
CA GLU A 191 -24.81 14.30 8.59
C GLU A 191 -26.27 13.96 8.30
N THR A 192 -26.58 13.56 7.08
CA THR A 192 -27.93 13.09 6.70
C THR A 192 -28.32 11.86 7.53
N ILE A 193 -27.41 10.90 7.70
CA ILE A 193 -27.61 9.71 8.53
C ILE A 193 -27.83 10.11 10.00
N ARG A 194 -27.01 11.01 10.57
CA ARG A 194 -27.18 11.46 11.96
C ARG A 194 -28.54 12.10 12.20
N ARG A 195 -29.02 12.94 11.27
CA ARG A 195 -30.33 13.58 11.36
C ARG A 195 -31.47 12.57 11.31
N HIS A 196 -31.38 11.58 10.42
CA HIS A 196 -32.37 10.50 10.32
C HIS A 196 -32.41 9.67 11.60
N MET A 197 -31.25 9.30 12.13
CA MET A 197 -31.16 8.44 13.32
C MET A 197 -31.51 9.17 14.62
N GLY A 198 -31.24 10.48 14.70
CA GLY A 198 -31.55 11.31 15.87
C GLY A 198 -31.00 10.72 17.16
N SER A 199 -31.84 10.59 18.19
CA SER A 199 -31.45 10.07 19.50
C SER A 199 -31.14 8.57 19.53
N ARG A 200 -31.47 7.81 18.48
CA ARG A 200 -31.13 6.37 18.39
C ARG A 200 -29.61 6.16 18.26
N GLY A 201 -28.87 7.17 17.81
CA GLY A 201 -27.47 7.02 17.44
C GLY A 201 -27.28 6.12 16.21
N VAL A 202 -26.03 5.86 15.84
CA VAL A 202 -25.69 5.20 14.56
C VAL A 202 -25.19 3.76 14.71
N SER A 203 -25.30 3.18 15.91
CA SER A 203 -24.86 1.81 16.20
C SER A 203 -25.81 0.72 15.69
N ASN A 204 -27.07 1.06 15.36
CA ASN A 204 -28.08 0.11 14.90
C ASN A 204 -28.88 0.67 13.71
N ILE A 205 -28.18 0.97 12.62
CA ILE A 205 -28.76 1.38 11.35
C ILE A 205 -29.34 0.15 10.65
N THR A 206 -30.64 0.17 10.35
CA THR A 206 -31.33 -0.94 9.68
C THR A 206 -31.36 -0.77 8.17
N SER A 207 -31.69 -1.83 7.44
CA SER A 207 -31.97 -1.74 5.99
C SER A 207 -33.19 -0.85 5.68
N GLY A 208 -34.11 -0.68 6.64
CA GLY A 208 -35.23 0.26 6.54
C GLY A 208 -34.74 1.70 6.58
N ASP A 209 -33.88 2.02 7.56
CA ASP A 209 -33.26 3.34 7.69
C ASP A 209 -32.45 3.69 6.43
N MET A 210 -31.64 2.75 5.92
CA MET A 210 -30.92 2.92 4.66
C MET A 210 -31.86 3.29 3.51
N ARG A 211 -32.96 2.54 3.33
CA ARG A 211 -33.92 2.80 2.25
C ARG A 211 -34.55 4.18 2.40
N GLU A 212 -34.98 4.55 3.59
CA GLU A 212 -35.61 5.85 3.85
C GLU A 212 -34.63 7.00 3.60
N ILE A 213 -33.40 6.91 4.10
CA ILE A 213 -32.35 7.90 3.87
C ILE A 213 -32.10 8.06 2.37
N LEU A 214 -31.88 6.95 1.66
CA LEU A 214 -31.47 6.98 0.27
C LEU A 214 -32.61 7.40 -0.68
N VAL A 215 -33.80 6.83 -0.51
CA VAL A 215 -34.94 7.12 -1.39
C VAL A 215 -35.52 8.52 -1.11
N SER A 216 -35.64 8.92 0.15
CA SER A 216 -36.27 10.22 0.49
C SER A 216 -35.39 11.41 0.12
N ASN A 217 -34.06 11.27 0.19
CA ASN A 217 -33.13 12.37 -0.12
C ASN A 217 -32.66 12.37 -1.57
N PHE A 218 -32.59 11.22 -2.25
CA PHE A 218 -31.97 11.11 -3.58
C PHE A 218 -32.91 10.54 -4.66
N GLY A 219 -34.12 10.09 -4.31
CA GLY A 219 -35.13 9.62 -5.25
C GLY A 219 -34.59 8.54 -6.19
N ASN A 220 -34.78 8.72 -7.51
CA ASN A 220 -34.32 7.77 -8.53
C ASN A 220 -32.78 7.66 -8.66
N ARG A 221 -32.01 8.57 -8.04
CA ARG A 221 -30.53 8.56 -8.05
C ARG A 221 -29.92 7.81 -6.88
N TRP A 222 -30.74 7.17 -6.02
CA TRP A 222 -30.27 6.50 -4.82
C TRP A 222 -29.16 5.46 -5.09
N SER A 223 -29.23 4.75 -6.20
CA SER A 223 -28.23 3.74 -6.58
C SER A 223 -26.86 4.35 -6.88
N GLN A 224 -26.82 5.60 -7.36
CA GLN A 224 -25.58 6.32 -7.68
C GLN A 224 -24.83 6.76 -6.41
N VAL A 225 -25.55 6.99 -5.31
CA VAL A 225 -24.97 7.45 -4.03
C VAL A 225 -24.76 6.30 -3.04
N MET A 226 -25.06 5.06 -3.44
CA MET A 226 -24.95 3.90 -2.56
C MET A 226 -23.54 3.70 -2.02
N LYS A 227 -22.51 3.91 -2.85
CA LYS A 227 -21.11 3.82 -2.41
C LYS A 227 -20.77 4.91 -1.39
N VAL A 228 -21.21 6.15 -1.63
CA VAL A 228 -21.04 7.27 -0.68
C VAL A 228 -21.71 6.96 0.66
N TYR A 229 -22.90 6.35 0.63
CA TYR A 229 -23.59 5.89 1.85
C TYR A 229 -22.82 4.80 2.59
N GLN A 230 -22.31 3.78 1.89
CA GLN A 230 -21.51 2.73 2.49
C GLN A 230 -20.25 3.29 3.15
N ASP A 231 -19.52 4.15 2.43
CA ASP A 231 -18.31 4.78 2.95
C ASP A 231 -18.62 5.68 4.15
N ALA A 232 -19.75 6.41 4.11
CA ALA A 232 -20.21 7.23 5.22
C ALA A 232 -20.48 6.38 6.47
N VAL A 233 -21.30 5.34 6.36
CA VAL A 233 -21.63 4.43 7.47
C VAL A 233 -20.37 3.77 8.02
N ASN A 234 -19.54 3.19 7.16
CA ASN A 234 -18.34 2.45 7.56
C ASN A 234 -17.28 3.35 8.23
N ALA A 235 -17.30 4.65 7.97
CA ALA A 235 -16.43 5.65 8.60
C ALA A 235 -17.05 6.39 9.81
N MET A 236 -18.25 6.03 10.25
CA MET A 236 -18.87 6.57 11.46
C MET A 236 -18.58 5.68 12.66
N ASP A 237 -18.45 6.28 13.86
CA ASP A 237 -18.39 5.54 15.11
C ASP A 237 -19.74 4.86 15.38
N GLN A 238 -19.78 3.55 15.21
CA GLN A 238 -20.95 2.70 15.47
C GLN A 238 -20.80 1.90 16.76
N GLY A 239 -19.75 2.15 17.56
CA GLY A 239 -19.42 1.36 18.75
C GLY A 239 -18.90 -0.04 18.44
N VAL A 240 -18.33 -0.27 17.25
CA VAL A 240 -17.72 -1.56 16.90
C VAL A 240 -16.45 -1.78 17.74
N GLY A 241 -16.42 -2.88 18.49
CA GLY A 241 -15.23 -3.30 19.25
C GLY A 241 -14.21 -4.06 18.40
N LEU A 242 -12.99 -4.18 18.93
CA LEU A 242 -11.99 -5.15 18.47
C LEU A 242 -12.27 -6.53 19.07
#